data_AF-A0A4Y7PJ19-F1
#
_entry.id   AF-A0A4Y7PJ19-F1
#
_cell.length_a   1.000
_cell.length_b   1.000
_cell.length_c   1.000
_cell.angle_alpha   90.00
_cell.angle_beta   90.00
_cell.angle_gamma   90.00
#
_symmetry.space_group_name_H-M   'P 1'
#
loop_
_entity.id
_entity.type
_entity.pdbx_description
1 polymer ?
#
loop_
_entity_poly.entity_id
_entity_poly.type
_entity_poly.pdbx_seq_one_letter_code
_entity_poly.pdbx_strand_id
1 'polypeptide(L)'
;METKPHPIELIAPYTGTIQYPLDALLLLARSIVKDLEQHHRTQLDAARAVNNEDEEADALDNLMDVDQTMFAIDRVAWRARVELDDPGHKWSEKELREFNDISVAEDGLLTLGRVPKSAWVLGQATERRKAHRGSPPESDPIWSKEDALIDFLMFLTKYNVAGLFAPSPPSIAPKP
;
A
#
# COMPACT_ATOMS: atom_id res chain seq x y z
N MET A 1 47.71 6.69 -7.10
CA MET A 1 47.22 5.48 -7.81
C MET A 1 45.71 5.52 -7.72
N GLU A 2 45.04 5.97 -8.78
CA GLU A 2 43.57 6.02 -8.83
C GLU A 2 43.05 4.67 -9.31
N THR A 3 42.39 3.95 -8.42
CA THR A 3 41.62 2.75 -8.76
C THR A 3 40.34 3.19 -9.49
N LYS A 4 40.32 3.01 -10.81
CA LYS A 4 39.07 3.14 -11.59
C LYS A 4 38.03 2.18 -11.01
N PRO A 5 36.80 2.64 -10.67
CA PRO A 5 35.74 1.73 -10.26
C PRO A 5 35.43 0.76 -11.40
N HIS A 6 35.26 -0.52 -11.06
CA HIS A 6 34.87 -1.54 -12.03
C HIS A 6 33.49 -1.20 -12.62
N PRO A 7 33.30 -1.36 -13.94
CA PRO A 7 32.00 -1.21 -14.55
C PRO A 7 31.03 -2.17 -13.88
N ILE A 8 29.95 -1.64 -13.31
CA ILE A 8 28.83 -2.46 -12.87
C ILE A 8 28.20 -3.01 -14.15
N GLU A 9 28.42 -4.30 -14.41
CA GLU A 9 27.72 -4.99 -15.49
C GLU A 9 26.23 -4.98 -15.18
N LEU A 10 25.50 -4.14 -15.91
CA LEU A 10 24.06 -4.02 -15.83
C LEU A 10 23.45 -5.20 -16.60
N ILE A 11 23.53 -6.40 -16.03
CA ILE A 11 22.82 -7.57 -16.54
C ILE A 11 21.39 -7.50 -16.00
N ALA A 12 20.64 -6.49 -16.44
CA ALA A 12 19.20 -6.64 -16.48
C ALA A 12 18.91 -7.61 -17.63
N PRO A 13 18.35 -8.81 -17.40
CA PRO A 13 17.93 -9.66 -18.50
C PRO A 13 16.98 -8.84 -19.39
N TYR A 14 17.18 -8.91 -20.70
CA TYR A 14 16.39 -8.21 -21.75
C TYR A 14 14.92 -8.70 -21.82
N THR A 15 14.34 -9.14 -20.70
CA THR A 15 12.99 -9.72 -20.62
C THR A 15 11.91 -8.67 -20.33
N GLY A 16 12.28 -7.40 -20.13
CA GLY A 16 11.34 -6.34 -19.72
C GLY A 16 10.81 -6.52 -18.30
N THR A 17 11.40 -7.44 -17.51
CA THR A 17 10.99 -7.75 -16.14
C THR A 17 11.79 -6.89 -15.17
N ILE A 18 11.10 -6.14 -14.31
CA ILE A 18 11.72 -5.40 -13.22
C ILE A 18 11.54 -6.20 -11.94
N GLN A 19 12.63 -6.44 -11.21
CA GLN A 19 12.57 -6.97 -9.87
C GLN A 19 12.39 -5.82 -8.88
N TYR A 20 11.45 -5.97 -7.95
CA TYR A 20 11.20 -4.98 -6.91
C TYR A 20 10.89 -5.70 -5.58
N PRO A 21 11.15 -5.07 -4.42
CA PRO A 21 10.99 -5.71 -3.12
C PRO A 21 9.52 -5.73 -2.69
N LEU A 22 8.71 -6.60 -3.31
CA LEU A 22 7.26 -6.69 -3.10
C LEU A 22 6.86 -6.75 -1.63
N ASP A 23 7.48 -7.63 -0.85
CA ASP A 23 7.15 -7.80 0.57
C ASP A 23 7.37 -6.52 1.38
N ALA A 24 8.49 -5.82 1.14
CA ALA A 24 8.79 -4.57 1.82
C ALA A 24 7.83 -3.45 1.39
N LEU A 25 7.46 -3.42 0.10
CA LEU A 25 6.55 -2.45 -0.47
C LEU A 25 5.12 -2.62 0.08
N LEU A 26 4.62 -3.85 0.10
CA LEU A 26 3.34 -4.20 0.70
C LEU A 26 3.34 -3.94 2.21
N LEU A 27 4.37 -4.37 2.94
CA LEU A 27 4.46 -4.14 4.38
C LEU A 27 4.40 -2.65 4.72
N LEU A 28 5.14 -1.82 3.99
CA LEU A 28 5.12 -0.38 4.16
C LEU A 28 3.74 0.21 3.85
N ALA A 29 3.18 -0.10 2.68
CA ALA A 29 1.88 0.43 2.26
C ALA A 29 0.77 0.07 3.24
N ARG A 30 0.73 -1.20 3.68
CA ARG A 30 -0.21 -1.70 4.71
C ARG A 30 -0.07 -0.95 6.01
N SER A 31 1.17 -0.78 6.49
CA SER A 31 1.44 -0.09 7.76
C SER A 31 0.95 1.35 7.71
N ILE A 32 1.32 2.13 6.68
CA ILE A 32 0.99 3.56 6.64
C ILE A 32 -0.51 3.80 6.40
N VAL A 33 -1.19 2.95 5.61
CA VAL A 33 -2.64 3.06 5.40
C VAL A 33 -3.40 2.68 6.66
N LYS A 34 -2.94 1.65 7.39
CA LYS A 34 -3.54 1.29 8.68
C LYS A 34 -3.37 2.40 9.73
N ASP A 35 -2.20 3.05 9.78
CA ASP A 35 -1.97 4.18 10.69
C ASP A 35 -2.87 5.38 10.36
N LEU A 36 -3.16 5.61 9.06
CA LEU A 36 -4.11 6.63 8.61
C LEU A 36 -5.56 6.26 8.93
N GLU A 37 -5.94 5.00 8.75
CA GLU A 37 -7.27 4.49 9.11
C GLU A 37 -7.57 4.72 10.60
N GLN A 38 -6.63 4.32 11.46
CA GLN A 38 -6.77 4.50 12.91
C GLN A 38 -6.91 5.98 13.29
N HIS A 39 -6.22 6.87 12.57
CA HIS A 39 -6.33 8.31 12.78
C HIS A 39 -7.73 8.83 12.47
N HIS A 40 -8.29 8.47 11.32
CA HIS A 40 -9.64 8.91 10.95
C HIS A 40 -10.73 8.28 11.84
N ARG A 41 -10.54 7.05 12.34
CA ARG A 41 -11.43 6.50 13.37
C ARG A 41 -11.42 7.32 14.65
N THR A 42 -10.23 7.72 15.12
CA THR A 42 -10.14 8.59 16.30
C THR A 42 -10.82 9.95 16.08
N GLN A 43 -10.74 10.50 14.87
CA GLN A 43 -11.48 11.73 14.52
C GLN A 43 -12.99 11.51 14.52
N LEU A 44 -13.47 10.40 13.94
CA LEU A 44 -14.88 10.02 13.94
C LEU A 44 -15.43 9.88 15.37
N ASP A 45 -14.70 9.16 16.23
CA ASP A 45 -15.10 8.97 17.63
C ASP A 45 -15.14 10.30 18.39
N ALA A 46 -14.18 11.20 18.13
CA ALA A 46 -14.14 12.52 18.73
C ALA A 46 -15.31 13.41 18.26
N ALA A 47 -15.62 13.43 16.96
CA ALA A 47 -16.73 14.18 16.40
C ALA A 47 -18.08 13.72 16.96
N ARG A 48 -18.28 12.39 17.06
CA ARG A 48 -19.46 11.78 17.69
C ARG A 48 -19.60 12.16 19.16
N ALA A 49 -18.50 12.18 19.90
CA ALA A 49 -18.53 12.52 21.33
C ALA A 49 -19.01 13.97 21.59
N VAL A 50 -18.83 14.88 20.63
CA VAL A 50 -19.29 16.28 20.72
C VAL A 50 -20.52 16.57 19.85
N ASN A 51 -21.11 15.55 19.21
CA ASN A 51 -22.23 15.67 18.25
C ASN A 51 -21.95 16.68 17.12
N ASN A 52 -20.74 16.66 16.56
CA ASN A 52 -20.40 17.48 15.39
C ASN A 52 -20.66 16.71 14.10
N GLU A 53 -21.84 16.91 13.50
CA GLU A 53 -22.30 16.17 12.31
C GLU A 53 -21.41 16.42 11.08
N ASP A 54 -20.89 17.64 10.91
CA ASP A 54 -20.03 18.00 9.77
C ASP A 54 -18.70 17.23 9.82
N GLU A 55 -18.04 17.21 10.99
CA GLU A 55 -16.79 16.47 11.18
C GLU A 55 -16.99 14.94 11.12
N GLU A 56 -18.14 14.44 11.58
CA GLU A 56 -18.50 13.03 11.44
C GLU A 56 -18.64 12.65 9.95
N ALA A 57 -19.34 13.46 9.16
CA ALA A 57 -19.50 13.22 7.72
C ALA A 57 -18.14 13.21 7.00
N ASP A 58 -17.28 14.19 7.27
CA ASP A 58 -15.93 14.26 6.69
C ASP A 58 -15.07 13.05 7.07
N ALA A 59 -15.12 12.61 8.33
CA ALA A 59 -14.37 11.44 8.78
C ALA A 59 -14.86 10.14 8.13
N LEU A 60 -16.17 9.98 7.94
CA LEU A 60 -16.76 8.83 7.25
C LEU A 60 -16.37 8.79 5.76
N ASP A 61 -16.42 9.93 5.07
CA ASP A 61 -16.00 10.03 3.67
C ASP A 61 -14.53 9.64 3.50
N ASN A 62 -13.66 10.14 4.39
CA ASN A 62 -12.24 9.78 4.40
C ASN A 62 -12.01 8.29 4.69
N LEU A 63 -12.75 7.70 5.62
CA LEU A 63 -12.67 6.27 5.93
C LEU A 63 -13.09 5.41 4.73
N MET A 64 -14.12 5.81 3.99
CA MET A 64 -14.53 5.10 2.77
C MET A 64 -13.42 5.08 1.71
N ASP A 65 -12.69 6.19 1.54
CA ASP A 65 -11.56 6.26 0.60
C ASP A 65 -10.38 5.38 1.06
N VAL A 66 -10.09 5.41 2.36
CA VAL A 66 -9.09 4.54 3.00
C VAL A 66 -9.45 3.06 2.81
N ASP A 67 -10.72 2.70 2.95
CA ASP A 67 -11.20 1.33 2.80
C ASP A 67 -10.99 0.78 1.39
N GLN A 68 -11.23 1.58 0.36
CA GLN A 68 -11.01 1.16 -1.02
C GLN A 68 -9.53 0.88 -1.29
N THR A 69 -8.65 1.73 -0.73
CA THR A 69 -7.20 1.53 -0.81
C THR A 69 -6.78 0.29 -0.02
N MET A 70 -7.30 0.10 1.19
CA MET A 70 -7.02 -1.06 2.03
C MET A 70 -7.53 -2.35 1.37
N PHE A 71 -8.70 -2.36 0.75
CA PHE A 71 -9.20 -3.50 -0.01
C PHE A 71 -8.27 -3.90 -1.17
N ALA A 72 -7.60 -2.93 -1.80
CA ALA A 72 -6.66 -3.22 -2.87
C ALA A 72 -5.36 -3.89 -2.36
N ILE A 73 -4.79 -3.42 -1.25
CA ILE A 73 -3.43 -3.83 -0.81
C ILE A 73 -3.38 -4.71 0.44
N ASP A 74 -4.46 -4.73 1.23
CA ASP A 74 -4.59 -5.43 2.51
C ASP A 74 -6.01 -5.95 2.77
N ARG A 75 -6.41 -6.95 1.98
CA ARG A 75 -7.74 -7.55 2.15
C ARG A 75 -7.95 -8.21 3.51
N VAL A 76 -6.88 -8.65 4.19
CA VAL A 76 -6.98 -9.21 5.55
C VAL A 76 -7.37 -8.13 6.54
N ALA A 77 -6.67 -6.98 6.54
CA ALA A 77 -7.02 -5.86 7.42
C ALA A 77 -8.40 -5.30 7.10
N TRP A 78 -8.72 -5.14 5.81
CA TRP A 78 -10.04 -4.69 5.37
C TRP A 78 -11.16 -5.62 5.83
N ARG A 79 -10.97 -6.94 5.71
CA ARG A 79 -11.93 -7.94 6.17
C ARG A 79 -12.15 -7.84 7.69
N ALA A 80 -11.08 -7.80 8.47
CA ALA A 80 -11.16 -7.73 9.94
C ALA A 80 -11.94 -6.48 10.38
N ARG A 81 -11.79 -5.38 9.65
CA ARG A 81 -12.53 -4.14 9.86
C ARG A 81 -14.02 -4.28 9.50
N VAL A 82 -14.36 -4.87 8.35
CA VAL A 82 -15.76 -5.14 8.00
C VAL A 82 -16.42 -6.03 9.05
N GLU A 83 -15.73 -7.05 9.55
CA GLU A 83 -16.25 -7.92 10.62
C GLU A 83 -16.40 -7.19 11.97
N LEU A 84 -15.61 -6.15 12.22
CA LEU A 84 -15.78 -5.29 13.40
C LEU A 84 -17.04 -4.42 13.29
N ASP A 85 -17.25 -3.82 12.12
CA ASP A 85 -18.38 -2.92 11.87
C ASP A 85 -19.70 -3.69 11.62
N ASP A 86 -19.63 -4.92 11.09
CA ASP A 86 -20.74 -5.86 10.84
C ASP A 86 -20.35 -7.30 11.28
N PRO A 87 -20.51 -7.66 12.57
CA PRO A 87 -20.15 -8.98 13.11
C PRO A 87 -20.92 -10.17 12.50
N GLY A 88 -21.90 -9.93 11.63
CA GLY A 88 -22.68 -10.95 10.93
C GLY A 88 -22.34 -11.11 9.45
N HIS A 89 -21.30 -10.40 8.96
CA HIS A 89 -20.99 -10.36 7.54
C HIS A 89 -20.70 -11.75 6.97
N LYS A 90 -21.32 -12.08 5.84
CA LYS A 90 -21.18 -13.37 5.17
C LYS A 90 -20.27 -13.25 3.96
N TRP A 91 -19.08 -13.82 4.07
CA TRP A 91 -18.13 -13.91 2.98
C TRP A 91 -18.44 -15.06 2.02
N SER A 92 -18.29 -14.83 0.73
CA SER A 92 -18.28 -15.89 -0.27
C SER A 92 -17.00 -16.71 -0.20
N GLU A 93 -17.04 -17.95 -0.70
CA GLU A 93 -15.83 -18.79 -0.77
C GLU A 93 -14.72 -18.18 -1.63
N LYS A 94 -15.09 -17.38 -2.63
CA LYS A 94 -14.13 -16.69 -3.49
C LYS A 94 -13.35 -15.64 -2.68
N GLU A 95 -14.05 -14.81 -1.92
CA GLU A 95 -13.43 -13.77 -1.08
C GLU A 95 -12.50 -14.39 -0.03
N LEU A 96 -12.95 -15.47 0.63
CA LEU A 96 -12.13 -16.19 1.61
C LEU A 96 -10.81 -16.70 1.04
N ARG A 97 -10.79 -17.15 -0.23
CA ARG A 97 -9.56 -17.55 -0.91
C ARG A 97 -8.66 -16.35 -1.21
N GLU A 98 -9.25 -15.26 -1.71
CA GLU A 98 -8.51 -14.07 -2.13
C GLU A 98 -7.90 -13.29 -0.96
N PHE A 99 -8.45 -13.40 0.26
CA PHE A 99 -7.94 -12.68 1.43
C PHE A 99 -6.48 -13.00 1.77
N ASN A 100 -6.02 -14.23 1.53
CA ASN A 100 -4.65 -14.65 1.87
C ASN A 100 -3.75 -14.78 0.63
N ASP A 101 -4.23 -14.44 -0.57
CA ASP A 101 -3.46 -14.55 -1.79
C ASP A 101 -2.58 -13.31 -1.99
N ILE A 102 -1.27 -13.48 -1.88
CA ILE A 102 -0.31 -12.39 -2.10
C ILE A 102 -0.38 -11.82 -3.52
N SER A 103 -0.75 -12.64 -4.51
CA SER A 103 -0.86 -12.22 -5.91
C SER A 103 -1.99 -11.20 -6.10
N VAL A 104 -3.05 -11.31 -5.29
CA VAL A 104 -4.16 -10.35 -5.29
C VAL A 104 -3.72 -9.01 -4.71
N ALA A 105 -2.91 -9.03 -3.64
CA ALA A 105 -2.35 -7.81 -3.07
C ALA A 105 -1.32 -7.16 -4.00
N GLU A 106 -0.50 -7.96 -4.69
CA GLU A 106 0.43 -7.48 -5.72
C GLU A 106 -0.33 -6.83 -6.89
N ASP A 107 -1.37 -7.48 -7.42
CA ASP A 107 -2.20 -6.92 -8.49
C ASP A 107 -2.86 -5.60 -8.05
N GLY A 108 -3.43 -5.56 -6.84
CA GLY A 108 -3.99 -4.34 -6.27
C GLY A 108 -2.98 -3.21 -6.11
N LEU A 109 -1.75 -3.54 -5.71
CA LEU A 109 -0.63 -2.60 -5.60
C LEU A 109 -0.23 -2.01 -6.96
N LEU A 110 -0.06 -2.87 -7.96
CA LEU A 110 0.34 -2.48 -9.33
C LEU A 110 -0.79 -1.75 -10.09
N THR A 111 -2.03 -1.89 -9.62
CA THR A 111 -3.21 -1.22 -10.18
C THR A 111 -3.73 -0.06 -9.32
N LEU A 112 -2.98 0.37 -8.30
CA LEU A 112 -3.38 1.45 -7.38
C LEU A 112 -3.88 2.72 -8.08
N GLY A 113 -3.29 3.11 -9.21
CA GLY A 113 -3.76 4.28 -9.96
C GLY A 113 -5.20 4.18 -10.51
N ARG A 114 -5.83 2.99 -10.47
CA ARG A 114 -7.26 2.79 -10.76
C ARG A 114 -8.15 2.81 -9.53
N VAL A 115 -7.57 2.68 -8.33
CA VAL A 115 -8.32 2.76 -7.08
C VAL A 115 -8.68 4.23 -6.83
N PRO A 116 -9.97 4.55 -6.65
CA PRO A 116 -10.39 5.93 -6.44
C PRO A 116 -9.66 6.55 -5.25
N LYS A 117 -9.17 7.79 -5.44
CA LYS A 117 -8.46 8.60 -4.44
C LYS A 117 -7.25 7.92 -3.76
N SER A 118 -6.70 6.83 -4.31
CA SER A 118 -5.51 6.17 -3.75
C SER A 118 -4.30 7.11 -3.64
N ALA A 119 -4.15 8.03 -4.58
CA ALA A 119 -3.13 9.09 -4.54
C ALA A 119 -3.30 10.03 -3.34
N TRP A 120 -4.55 10.37 -2.99
CA TRP A 120 -4.84 11.18 -1.81
C TRP A 120 -4.57 10.37 -0.53
N VAL A 121 -5.08 9.13 -0.44
CA VAL A 121 -4.89 8.23 0.72
C VAL A 121 -3.41 7.99 1.00
N LEU A 122 -2.63 7.56 -0.01
CA LEU A 122 -1.20 7.30 0.17
C LEU A 122 -0.39 8.58 0.36
N GLY A 123 -0.83 9.70 -0.19
CA GLY A 123 -0.26 11.02 0.11
C GLY A 123 -0.39 11.37 1.59
N GLN A 124 -1.61 11.32 2.14
CA GLN A 124 -1.88 11.59 3.55
C GLN A 124 -1.17 10.58 4.48
N ALA A 125 -1.20 9.29 4.14
CA ALA A 125 -0.53 8.24 4.91
C ALA A 125 0.99 8.46 4.93
N THR A 126 1.58 8.87 3.80
CA THR A 126 3.00 9.19 3.68
C THR A 126 3.38 10.42 4.50
N GLU A 127 2.61 11.51 4.40
CA GLU A 127 2.83 12.72 5.19
C GLU A 127 2.80 12.40 6.68
N ARG A 128 1.80 11.63 7.11
CA ARG A 128 1.68 11.17 8.50
C ARG A 128 2.85 10.31 8.93
N ARG A 129 3.26 9.33 8.11
CA ARG A 129 4.42 8.47 8.39
C ARG A 129 5.70 9.30 8.54
N LYS A 130 5.94 10.24 7.63
CA LYS A 130 7.11 11.13 7.66
C LYS A 130 7.11 12.04 8.89
N ALA A 131 5.94 12.51 9.35
CA ALA A 131 5.82 13.31 10.55
C ALA A 131 6.10 12.54 11.85
N HIS A 132 5.80 11.23 11.91
CA HIS A 132 5.90 10.43 13.14
C HIS A 132 7.15 9.53 13.22
N ARG A 133 7.84 9.26 12.11
CA ARG A 133 9.02 8.36 12.09
C ARG A 133 10.31 8.96 12.70
N GLY A 134 10.31 10.23 13.09
CA GLY A 134 11.47 10.92 13.68
C GLY A 134 12.48 11.44 12.66
N SER A 135 13.67 11.84 13.12
CA SER A 135 14.77 12.37 12.28
C SER A 135 15.75 11.26 11.85
N PRO A 136 16.29 11.32 10.62
CA PRO A 136 17.22 10.31 10.11
C PRO A 136 18.48 10.17 10.99
N PRO A 137 18.86 8.97 11.46
CA PRO A 137 20.18 8.71 11.97
C PRO A 137 21.18 9.03 10.87
N GLU A 138 22.27 9.69 11.23
CA GLU A 138 23.30 10.19 10.30
C GLU A 138 23.93 9.09 9.42
N SER A 139 23.73 7.81 9.75
CA SER A 139 24.37 6.68 9.10
C SER A 139 23.43 5.53 8.70
N ASP A 140 22.11 5.72 8.67
CA ASP A 140 21.19 4.60 8.43
C ASP A 140 20.74 4.46 6.95
N PRO A 141 21.27 3.47 6.19
CA PRO A 141 20.84 3.17 4.82
C PRO A 141 19.43 2.57 4.74
N ILE A 142 18.78 2.26 5.86
CA ILE A 142 17.38 1.82 5.90
C ILE A 142 16.45 3.00 5.60
N TRP A 143 16.81 4.21 6.02
CA TRP A 143 15.98 5.40 5.83
C TRP A 143 15.82 5.78 4.36
N SER A 144 16.92 5.74 3.60
CA SER A 144 16.90 5.99 2.15
C SER A 144 16.14 4.90 1.39
N LYS A 145 16.11 3.66 1.91
CA LYS A 145 15.30 2.58 1.35
C LYS A 145 13.81 2.83 1.57
N GLU A 146 13.40 3.26 2.77
CA GLU A 146 11.98 3.59 3.03
C GLU A 146 11.51 4.71 2.11
N ASP A 147 12.29 5.79 1.95
CA ASP A 147 11.90 6.90 1.05
C ASP A 147 11.81 6.46 -0.42
N ALA A 148 12.72 5.60 -0.89
CA ALA A 148 12.62 5.02 -2.23
C ALA A 148 11.36 4.15 -2.40
N LEU A 149 10.96 3.40 -1.37
CA LEU A 149 9.71 2.62 -1.38
C LEU A 149 8.49 3.56 -1.40
N ILE A 150 8.49 4.62 -0.60
CA ILE A 150 7.43 5.65 -0.61
C ILE A 150 7.30 6.28 -1.99
N ASP A 151 8.42 6.69 -2.59
CA ASP A 151 8.41 7.32 -3.91
C ASP A 151 7.87 6.35 -4.97
N PHE A 152 8.21 5.06 -4.85
CA PHE A 152 7.65 4.04 -5.74
C PHE A 152 6.16 3.79 -5.50
N LEU A 153 5.68 3.76 -4.25
CA LEU A 153 4.25 3.70 -3.95
C LEU A 153 3.49 4.88 -4.56
N MET A 154 4.00 6.09 -4.36
CA MET A 154 3.40 7.30 -4.93
C MET A 154 3.40 7.26 -6.46
N PHE A 155 4.44 6.72 -7.09
CA PHE A 155 4.46 6.50 -8.53
C PHE A 155 3.33 5.56 -9.00
N LEU A 156 3.06 4.47 -8.28
CA LEU A 156 2.00 3.50 -8.61
C LEU A 156 0.57 4.08 -8.49
N THR A 157 0.38 5.16 -7.71
CA THR A 157 -0.93 5.84 -7.61
C THR A 157 -1.30 6.69 -8.81
N LYS A 158 -0.37 6.92 -9.75
CA LYS A 158 -0.64 7.74 -10.93
C LYS A 158 -1.52 6.97 -11.91
N TYR A 159 -2.65 7.56 -12.31
CA TYR A 159 -3.60 6.91 -13.23
C TYR A 159 -2.96 6.42 -14.53
N ASN A 160 -2.07 7.22 -15.12
CA ASN A 160 -1.36 6.88 -16.37
C ASN A 160 -0.27 5.82 -16.20
N VAL A 161 0.04 5.40 -14.97
CA VAL A 161 0.95 4.29 -14.65
C VAL A 161 0.20 2.98 -14.44
N ALA A 162 -1.11 3.03 -14.16
CA ALA A 162 -1.88 1.83 -13.87
C ALA A 162 -1.98 0.89 -15.08
N GLY A 163 -1.43 -0.31 -14.93
CA GLY A 163 -1.31 -1.31 -16.01
C GLY A 163 0.01 -1.23 -16.81
N LEU A 164 0.94 -0.34 -16.41
CA LEU A 164 2.32 -0.38 -16.92
C LEU A 164 3.06 -1.65 -16.45
N PHE A 165 2.69 -2.14 -15.27
CA PHE A 165 3.20 -3.39 -14.69
C PHE A 165 2.08 -4.40 -14.56
N ALA A 166 2.44 -5.67 -14.68
CA ALA A 166 1.60 -6.80 -14.35
C ALA A 166 2.44 -7.82 -13.57
N PRO A 167 1.83 -8.59 -12.65
CA PRO A 167 2.53 -9.69 -11.99
C PRO A 167 3.10 -10.64 -13.05
N SER A 168 4.30 -11.16 -12.80
CA SER A 168 4.85 -12.18 -13.70
C SER A 168 3.97 -13.43 -13.64
N PRO A 169 3.63 -14.05 -14.78
CA PRO A 169 2.88 -15.30 -14.75
C PRO A 169 3.68 -16.34 -13.96
N PRO A 170 3.01 -17.23 -13.20
CA PRO A 170 3.70 -18.26 -12.44
C PRO A 170 4.59 -19.05 -13.40
N SER A 171 5.89 -19.09 -13.10
CA SER A 171 6.87 -19.81 -13.90
C SER A 171 6.41 -21.26 -14.03
N ILE A 172 5.92 -21.64 -15.22
CA ILE A 172 5.60 -23.02 -15.53
C ILE A 172 6.94 -23.75 -15.51
N ALA A 173 7.26 -24.39 -14.38
CA ALA A 173 8.41 -25.26 -14.32
C ALA A 173 8.27 -26.29 -15.46
N PRO A 174 9.30 -26.47 -16.32
CA PRO A 174 9.25 -27.50 -17.32
C PRO A 174 9.00 -28.83 -16.61
N LYS A 175 7.93 -29.54 -17.01
CA LYS A 175 7.68 -30.89 -16.50
C LYS A 175 8.91 -31.74 -16.85
N PRO A 176 9.43 -32.54 -15.90
CA PRO A 176 10.53 -33.45 -16.16
C PRO A 176 10.16 -34.49 -17.24
#